data_AF-A0A4Y7RDA8-F1
#
_entry.id   AF-A0A4Y7RDA8-F1
#
_cell.length_a   1.000
_cell.length_b   1.000
_cell.length_c   1.000
_cell.angle_alpha   90.00
_cell.angle_beta   90.00
_cell.angle_gamma   90.00
#
_symmetry.space_group_name_H-M   'P 1'
#
loop_
_entity.id
_entity.type
_entity.pdbx_description
1 polymer ?
#
loop_
_entity_poly.entity_id
_entity_poly.type
_entity_poly.pdbx_seq_one_letter_code
_entity_poly.pdbx_strand_id
1 'polypeptide(L)'
;MDREEDYYGLEDGYAEENTDGEENTAGRPALFRFAALITLLAFIGLVAATSLQSFGNAPLAELITESLHLKKDIDNEMMQAVVQVQVVARKNGSSITVEQKRGTGFNINPQGVIVTNHHVVEDALNVVVEFPDGRVFKAVNWSGRSEYDLAVINLDGAELPVVALDARCAPQPGDRIRVVGNPLSLNNIVVEGTVQEYLIVRGKAEQVFTIDAPIYAGNSGSPVYNRNGQVVGVVFGTMHRTENGKEKVIGLAIPIIEVLSLTG
;
A
#
# COMPACT_ATOMS: atom_id res chain seq x y z
N MET A 1 -79.30 -58.32 21.39
CA MET A 1 -79.87 -57.14 22.06
C MET A 1 -78.79 -56.74 22.99
N ASP A 2 -78.14 -55.61 22.74
CA ASP A 2 -77.08 -55.23 23.66
C ASP A 2 -76.01 -56.34 23.73
N ARG A 3 -75.17 -56.32 24.75
CA ARG A 3 -74.15 -57.35 25.00
C ARG A 3 -73.05 -57.33 23.93
N GLU A 4 -71.90 -57.95 24.11
CA GLU A 4 -71.49 -59.12 24.90
C GLU A 4 -69.96 -59.00 24.86
N GLU A 5 -69.29 -59.12 26.00
CA GLU A 5 -68.51 -60.31 26.36
C GLU A 5 -67.00 -60.09 26.28
N ASP A 6 -66.37 -60.66 27.31
CA ASP A 6 -64.95 -60.75 27.58
C ASP A 6 -64.20 -61.56 26.51
N TYR A 7 -62.92 -61.24 26.25
CA TYR A 7 -61.94 -62.27 25.89
C TYR A 7 -60.48 -61.85 26.16
N TYR A 8 -59.69 -62.85 26.55
CA TYR A 8 -58.31 -62.86 27.03
C TYR A 8 -57.25 -62.40 26.01
N GLY A 9 -56.10 -61.90 26.51
CA GLY A 9 -54.86 -61.81 25.73
C GLY A 9 -53.67 -61.25 26.53
N LEU A 10 -52.74 -62.14 26.90
CA LEU A 10 -51.43 -61.87 27.52
C LEU A 10 -50.44 -61.30 26.48
N GLU A 11 -49.55 -60.39 26.89
CA GLU A 11 -48.12 -60.39 26.49
C GLU A 11 -47.32 -59.29 27.22
N ASP A 12 -46.60 -59.72 28.26
CA ASP A 12 -45.15 -59.61 28.48
C ASP A 12 -44.42 -58.30 28.10
N GLY A 13 -43.94 -57.63 29.14
CA GLY A 13 -42.91 -56.59 29.04
C GLY A 13 -42.23 -56.37 30.40
N TYR A 14 -41.31 -57.28 30.76
CA TYR A 14 -40.42 -57.09 31.91
C TYR A 14 -39.37 -56.02 31.62
N ALA A 15 -39.30 -55.01 32.50
CA ALA A 15 -38.04 -54.45 33.00
C ALA A 15 -38.32 -53.63 34.27
N GLU A 16 -38.18 -54.27 35.43
CA GLU A 16 -37.83 -53.58 36.66
C GLU A 16 -36.38 -53.06 36.52
N GLU A 17 -36.11 -51.82 36.91
CA GLU A 17 -35.35 -51.52 38.13
C GLU A 17 -35.26 -49.99 38.32
N ASN A 18 -35.81 -49.52 39.45
CA ASN A 18 -35.49 -48.21 39.99
C ASN A 18 -34.05 -48.27 40.52
N THR A 19 -33.20 -47.35 40.10
CA THR A 19 -32.09 -46.89 40.96
C THR A 19 -31.91 -45.39 40.80
N ASP A 20 -32.21 -44.71 41.90
CA ASP A 20 -32.07 -43.29 42.09
C ASP A 20 -30.60 -42.88 41.98
N GLY A 21 -30.31 -41.99 41.03
CA GLY A 21 -29.02 -41.31 40.88
C GLY A 21 -29.27 -39.81 40.81
N GLU A 22 -29.46 -39.18 41.97
CA GLU A 22 -29.45 -37.73 42.13
C GLU A 22 -28.09 -37.15 41.69
N GLU A 23 -27.97 -36.70 40.43
CA GLU A 23 -26.93 -35.73 40.08
C GLU A 23 -27.38 -34.33 40.53
N ASN A 24 -27.04 -34.04 41.79
CA ASN A 24 -27.12 -32.73 42.40
C ASN A 24 -26.34 -31.70 41.54
N THR A 25 -27.05 -30.94 40.70
CA THR A 25 -26.50 -29.72 40.10
C THR A 25 -26.44 -28.63 41.18
N ALA A 26 -25.50 -28.78 42.11
CA ALA A 26 -25.20 -27.77 43.11
C ALA A 26 -24.83 -26.47 42.38
N GLY A 27 -25.78 -25.53 42.35
CA GLY A 27 -25.60 -24.21 41.76
C GLY A 27 -24.37 -23.55 42.35
N ARG A 28 -23.32 -23.41 41.53
CA ARG A 28 -22.07 -22.74 41.94
C ARG A 28 -22.41 -21.41 42.62
N PRO A 29 -21.90 -21.13 43.84
CA PRO A 29 -22.26 -19.94 44.59
C PRO A 29 -22.04 -18.69 43.75
N ALA A 30 -22.96 -17.72 43.80
CA ALA A 30 -22.90 -16.48 43.00
C ALA A 30 -21.53 -15.78 43.08
N LEU A 31 -20.82 -15.92 44.21
CA LEU A 31 -19.45 -15.45 44.43
C LEU A 31 -18.44 -15.96 43.39
N PHE A 32 -18.55 -17.21 42.92
CA PHE A 32 -17.66 -17.74 41.87
C PHE A 32 -17.92 -17.09 40.50
N ARG A 33 -19.18 -16.72 40.21
CA ARG A 33 -19.54 -16.00 38.97
C ARG A 33 -18.99 -14.56 39.01
N PHE A 34 -19.07 -13.91 40.17
CA PHE A 34 -18.45 -12.59 40.38
C PHE A 34 -16.92 -12.64 40.29
N ALA A 35 -16.29 -13.63 40.92
CA ALA A 35 -14.84 -13.81 40.84
C ALA A 35 -14.39 -14.08 39.39
N ALA A 36 -15.12 -14.90 38.64
CA ALA A 36 -14.83 -15.17 37.22
C ALA A 36 -15.01 -13.92 36.32
N LEU A 37 -16.00 -13.07 36.62
CA LEU A 37 -16.20 -11.82 35.89
C LEU A 37 -15.05 -10.84 36.16
N ILE A 38 -14.63 -10.71 37.43
CA ILE A 38 -13.51 -9.84 37.81
C ILE A 38 -12.21 -10.32 37.15
N THR A 39 -11.94 -11.63 37.15
CA THR A 39 -10.74 -12.17 36.49
C THR A 39 -10.79 -12.00 34.97
N LEU A 40 -11.95 -12.16 34.34
CA LEU A 40 -12.13 -11.90 32.91
C LEU A 40 -11.89 -10.41 32.57
N LEU A 41 -12.45 -9.49 33.36
CA LEU A 41 -12.24 -8.06 33.16
C LEU A 41 -10.79 -7.65 33.41
N ALA A 42 -10.13 -8.22 34.42
CA ALA A 42 -8.71 -8.00 34.66
C ALA A 42 -7.84 -8.54 33.51
N PHE A 43 -8.20 -9.70 32.95
CA PHE A 43 -7.51 -10.27 31.79
C PHE A 43 -7.72 -9.43 30.53
N ILE A 44 -8.95 -8.98 30.26
CA ILE A 44 -9.25 -8.04 29.16
C ILE A 44 -8.48 -6.74 29.35
N GLY A 45 -8.45 -6.19 30.57
CA GLY A 45 -7.69 -4.98 30.89
C GLY A 45 -6.18 -5.16 30.69
N LEU A 46 -5.63 -6.31 31.07
CA LEU A 46 -4.21 -6.64 30.88
C LEU A 46 -3.87 -6.82 29.40
N VAL A 47 -4.67 -7.58 28.65
CA VAL A 47 -4.53 -7.76 27.21
C VAL A 47 -4.69 -6.43 26.48
N ALA A 48 -5.65 -5.60 26.89
CA ALA A 48 -5.83 -4.27 26.33
C ALA A 48 -4.65 -3.35 26.66
N ALA A 49 -4.10 -3.39 27.88
CA ALA A 49 -2.96 -2.57 28.27
C ALA A 49 -1.67 -2.97 27.54
N THR A 50 -1.42 -4.27 27.35
CA THR A 50 -0.27 -4.75 26.56
C THR A 50 -0.47 -4.53 25.06
N SER A 51 -1.72 -4.59 24.57
CA SER A 51 -2.04 -4.30 23.17
C SER A 51 -2.01 -2.81 22.84
N LEU A 52 -2.52 -1.93 23.72
CA LEU A 52 -2.49 -0.47 23.54
C LEU A 52 -1.06 0.07 23.45
N GLN A 53 -0.11 -0.54 24.17
CA GLN A 53 1.32 -0.18 24.08
C GLN A 53 1.90 -0.42 22.68
N SER A 54 1.29 -1.30 21.86
CA SER A 54 1.72 -1.56 20.48
C SER A 54 1.04 -0.66 19.42
N PHE A 55 -0.01 0.10 19.78
CA PHE A 55 -0.69 1.02 18.86
C PHE A 55 -0.07 2.42 18.80
N GLY A 56 0.85 2.76 19.71
CA GLY A 56 1.40 4.12 19.83
C GLY A 56 2.31 4.57 18.68
N ASN A 57 2.87 3.64 17.90
CA ASN A 57 3.88 3.91 16.87
C ASN A 57 3.59 3.14 15.57
N ALA A 58 2.38 3.25 15.01
CA ALA A 58 2.10 2.68 13.69
C ALA A 58 2.71 3.61 12.61
N PRO A 59 3.79 3.21 11.90
CA PRO A 59 4.49 4.09 10.95
C PRO A 59 3.58 4.63 9.84
N LEU A 60 2.51 3.89 9.53
CA LEU A 60 1.51 4.27 8.54
C LEU A 60 0.59 5.40 9.00
N ALA A 61 0.18 5.42 10.27
CA ALA A 61 -0.69 6.47 10.79
C ALA A 61 0.03 7.82 10.87
N GLU A 62 1.30 7.78 11.26
CA GLU A 62 2.19 8.94 11.25
C GLU A 62 2.37 9.47 9.82
N LEU A 63 2.69 8.60 8.86
CA LEU A 63 2.81 8.95 7.44
C LEU A 63 1.55 9.65 6.89
N ILE A 64 0.36 9.10 7.19
CA ILE A 64 -0.91 9.70 6.75
C ILE A 64 -1.11 11.07 7.40
N THR A 65 -0.85 11.19 8.70
CA THR A 65 -1.06 12.43 9.46
C THR A 65 -0.12 13.54 9.01
N GLU A 66 1.14 13.20 8.75
CA GLU A 66 2.15 14.11 8.21
C GLU A 66 1.79 14.55 6.79
N SER A 67 1.42 13.59 5.92
CA SER A 67 0.93 13.87 4.58
C SER A 67 -0.26 14.83 4.58
N LEU A 68 -1.24 14.66 5.48
CA LEU A 68 -2.37 15.59 5.60
C LEU A 68 -1.96 17.02 5.99
N HIS A 69 -0.90 17.17 6.80
CA HIS A 69 -0.35 18.48 7.10
C HIS A 69 0.33 19.07 5.86
N LEU A 70 1.19 18.31 5.19
CA LEU A 70 1.94 18.77 4.01
C LEU A 70 1.02 19.12 2.83
N LYS A 71 -0.09 18.40 2.66
CA LYS A 71 -1.09 18.68 1.61
C LYS A 71 -1.71 20.08 1.69
N LYS A 72 -1.71 20.72 2.87
CA LYS A 72 -2.25 22.08 3.02
C LYS A 72 -1.39 23.14 2.30
N ASP A 73 -0.11 22.84 2.11
CA ASP A 73 0.89 23.76 1.58
C ASP A 73 1.37 23.38 0.17
N ILE A 74 0.67 22.44 -0.48
CA ILE A 74 0.95 21.98 -1.84
C ILE A 74 -0.17 22.44 -2.77
N ASP A 75 0.23 22.85 -3.97
CA ASP A 75 -0.73 23.14 -5.03
C ASP A 75 -1.49 21.86 -5.40
N ASN A 76 -2.82 21.92 -5.28
CA ASN A 76 -3.69 20.80 -5.62
C ASN A 76 -3.47 20.33 -7.06
N GLU A 77 -3.15 21.22 -8.00
CA GLU A 77 -2.92 20.86 -9.40
C GLU A 77 -1.75 19.88 -9.55
N MET A 78 -0.69 20.04 -8.74
CA MET A 78 0.45 19.13 -8.74
C MET A 78 0.05 17.71 -8.33
N MET A 79 -0.86 17.58 -7.35
CA MET A 79 -1.30 16.27 -6.88
C MET A 79 -2.25 15.60 -7.86
N GLN A 80 -3.11 16.36 -8.55
CA GLN A 80 -4.07 15.82 -9.52
C GLN A 80 -3.40 15.12 -10.70
N ALA A 81 -2.17 15.51 -11.05
CA ALA A 81 -1.40 14.88 -12.11
C ALA A 81 -0.66 13.60 -11.68
N VAL A 82 -0.64 13.27 -10.37
CA VAL A 82 0.01 12.06 -9.84
C VAL A 82 -0.99 10.92 -9.78
N VAL A 83 -0.71 9.87 -10.54
CA VAL A 83 -1.64 8.78 -10.84
C VAL A 83 -1.20 7.47 -10.20
N GLN A 84 -2.16 6.59 -9.92
CA GLN A 84 -1.87 5.22 -9.56
C GLN A 84 -1.73 4.37 -10.83
N VAL A 85 -0.66 3.59 -10.91
CA VAL A 85 -0.40 2.66 -12.03
C VAL A 85 -0.63 1.25 -11.53
N GLN A 86 -1.59 0.55 -12.13
CA GLN A 86 -1.95 -0.82 -11.81
C GLN A 86 -1.62 -1.72 -13.01
N VAL A 87 -0.84 -2.77 -12.78
CA VAL A 87 -0.32 -3.63 -13.85
C VAL A 87 -0.66 -5.08 -13.55
N VAL A 88 -1.18 -5.77 -14.55
CA VAL A 88 -1.23 -7.24 -14.56
C VAL A 88 -0.08 -7.71 -15.42
N ALA A 89 0.88 -8.41 -14.83
CA ALA A 89 2.11 -8.87 -15.49
C ALA A 89 2.24 -10.39 -15.44
N ARG A 90 3.05 -10.97 -16.32
CA ARG A 90 3.44 -12.38 -16.20
C ARG A 90 4.35 -12.54 -14.98
N LYS A 91 4.13 -13.60 -14.20
CA LYS A 91 5.02 -13.92 -13.08
C LYS A 91 6.31 -14.54 -13.61
N ASN A 92 7.46 -14.03 -13.16
CA ASN A 92 8.77 -14.56 -13.55
C ASN A 92 8.87 -16.08 -13.32
N GLY A 93 9.28 -16.80 -14.36
CA GLY A 93 9.43 -18.26 -14.34
C GLY A 93 8.13 -19.07 -14.56
N SER A 94 6.99 -18.43 -14.85
CA SER A 94 5.73 -19.11 -15.19
C SER A 94 5.09 -18.52 -16.44
N SER A 95 4.83 -19.37 -17.44
CA SER A 95 4.13 -18.95 -18.67
C SER A 95 2.60 -18.82 -18.50
N ILE A 96 2.05 -19.24 -17.35
CA ILE A 96 0.59 -19.35 -17.13
C ILE A 96 0.13 -18.49 -15.95
N THR A 97 1.02 -18.15 -15.01
CA THR A 97 0.65 -17.37 -13.83
C THR A 97 0.85 -15.89 -14.06
N VAL A 98 -0.13 -15.09 -13.63
CA VAL A 98 -0.05 -13.63 -13.62
C VAL A 98 0.12 -13.11 -12.19
N GLU A 99 0.70 -11.93 -12.06
CA GLU A 99 0.78 -11.18 -10.82
C GLU A 99 0.26 -9.75 -11.00
N GLN A 100 -0.11 -9.12 -9.89
CA GLN A 100 -0.50 -7.72 -9.85
C GLN A 100 0.64 -6.88 -9.30
N LYS A 101 1.09 -5.91 -10.07
CA LYS A 101 2.04 -4.88 -9.64
C LYS A 101 1.29 -3.56 -9.48
N ARG A 102 1.74 -2.73 -8.54
CA ARG A 102 1.21 -1.38 -8.31
C ARG A 102 2.38 -0.42 -8.14
N GLY A 103 2.21 0.77 -8.69
CA GLY A 103 3.17 1.86 -8.58
C GLY A 103 2.48 3.21 -8.70
N THR A 104 3.31 4.23 -8.82
CA THR A 104 2.91 5.60 -9.07
C THR A 104 3.37 6.00 -10.47
N GLY A 105 2.65 6.93 -11.08
CA GLY A 105 3.16 7.68 -12.22
C GLY A 105 2.73 9.13 -12.12
N PHE A 106 3.13 9.93 -13.09
CA PHE A 106 2.65 11.31 -13.20
C PHE A 106 2.50 11.72 -14.66
N ASN A 107 1.48 12.51 -14.93
CA ASN A 107 1.15 12.95 -16.26
C ASN A 107 1.94 14.19 -16.67
N ILE A 108 2.60 14.15 -17.83
CA ILE A 108 3.41 15.24 -18.37
C ILE A 108 2.78 15.91 -19.60
N ASN A 109 1.64 15.41 -20.08
CA ASN A 109 0.98 15.92 -21.26
C ASN A 109 -0.57 15.83 -21.14
N PRO A 110 -1.34 16.85 -21.57
CA PRO A 110 -2.80 16.84 -21.37
C PRO A 110 -3.58 15.75 -22.13
N GLN A 111 -2.96 15.11 -23.13
CA GLN A 111 -3.50 13.96 -23.86
C GLN A 111 -3.24 12.62 -23.15
N GLY A 112 -2.43 12.63 -22.07
CA GLY A 112 -2.17 11.46 -21.25
C GLY A 112 -0.87 10.75 -21.59
N VAL A 113 0.26 11.39 -21.27
CA VAL A 113 1.59 10.79 -21.32
C VAL A 113 2.07 10.64 -19.89
N ILE A 114 2.06 9.42 -19.38
CA ILE A 114 2.40 9.12 -17.98
C ILE A 114 3.84 8.62 -17.91
N VAL A 115 4.63 9.23 -17.02
CA VAL A 115 5.96 8.73 -16.65
C VAL A 115 5.83 7.84 -15.42
N THR A 116 6.50 6.68 -15.44
CA THR A 116 6.64 5.77 -14.30
C THR A 116 7.98 5.03 -14.40
N ASN A 117 8.20 4.00 -13.58
CA ASN A 117 9.38 3.14 -13.72
C ASN A 117 9.16 1.97 -14.68
N HIS A 118 10.26 1.50 -15.29
CA HIS A 118 10.24 0.34 -16.16
C HIS A 118 9.80 -0.92 -15.42
N HIS A 119 10.35 -1.19 -14.22
CA HIS A 119 10.02 -2.40 -13.46
C HIS A 119 8.53 -2.50 -13.06
N VAL A 120 7.82 -1.37 -13.01
CA VAL A 120 6.37 -1.33 -12.75
C VAL A 120 5.60 -1.95 -13.93
N VAL A 121 6.01 -1.65 -15.16
CA VAL A 121 5.36 -2.11 -16.41
C VAL A 121 6.08 -3.28 -17.07
N GLU A 122 7.16 -3.78 -16.48
CA GLU A 122 7.89 -4.94 -16.96
C GLU A 122 6.98 -6.18 -16.98
N ASP A 123 7.02 -6.89 -18.11
CA ASP A 123 6.17 -8.05 -18.42
C ASP A 123 4.66 -7.78 -18.33
N ALA A 124 4.25 -6.52 -18.43
CA ALA A 124 2.86 -6.13 -18.42
C ALA A 124 2.07 -6.80 -19.56
N LEU A 125 0.93 -7.38 -19.21
CA LEU A 125 -0.12 -7.81 -20.12
C LEU A 125 -1.20 -6.74 -20.23
N ASN A 126 -1.41 -5.99 -19.16
CA ASN A 126 -2.38 -4.90 -19.09
C ASN A 126 -1.87 -3.84 -18.11
N VAL A 127 -2.03 -2.57 -18.50
CA VAL A 127 -1.70 -1.41 -17.67
C VAL A 127 -2.94 -0.53 -17.57
N VAL A 128 -3.33 -0.22 -16.34
CA VAL A 128 -4.44 0.68 -16.00
C VAL A 128 -3.88 1.83 -15.19
N VAL A 129 -4.33 3.05 -15.51
CA VAL A 129 -3.95 4.28 -14.84
C VAL A 129 -5.19 4.91 -14.22
N GLU A 130 -5.12 5.21 -12.93
CA GLU A 130 -6.20 5.87 -12.18
C GLU A 130 -5.73 7.25 -11.69
N PHE A 131 -6.47 8.28 -12.09
CA PHE A 131 -6.27 9.65 -11.64
C PHE A 131 -6.91 9.89 -10.26
N PRO A 132 -6.43 10.87 -9.48
CA PRO A 132 -7.00 11.20 -8.16
C PRO A 132 -8.47 11.58 -8.17
N ASP A 133 -8.98 12.08 -9.30
CA ASP A 133 -10.40 12.41 -9.50
C ASP A 133 -11.28 11.19 -9.82
N GLY A 134 -10.69 9.98 -9.85
CA GLY A 134 -11.37 8.73 -10.11
C GLY A 134 -11.50 8.36 -11.59
N ARG A 135 -10.98 9.17 -12.52
CA ARG A 135 -10.91 8.78 -13.93
C ARG A 135 -9.93 7.61 -14.11
N VAL A 136 -10.37 6.55 -14.78
CA VAL A 136 -9.58 5.34 -15.02
C VAL A 136 -9.39 5.13 -16.52
N PHE A 137 -8.15 4.91 -16.93
CA PHE A 137 -7.76 4.70 -18.32
C PHE A 137 -7.02 3.38 -18.47
N LYS A 138 -7.39 2.61 -19.49
CA LYS A 138 -6.54 1.53 -20.00
C LYS A 138 -5.45 2.15 -20.87
N ALA A 139 -4.20 1.74 -20.69
CA ALA A 139 -3.10 2.19 -21.54
C ALA A 139 -3.33 1.78 -23.00
N VAL A 140 -3.10 2.72 -23.91
CA VAL A 140 -3.08 2.49 -25.37
C VAL A 140 -1.81 1.71 -25.74
N ASN A 141 -0.68 2.16 -25.21
CA ASN A 141 0.60 1.47 -25.31
C ASN A 141 1.52 1.94 -24.16
N TRP A 142 2.62 1.23 -23.98
CA TRP A 142 3.70 1.63 -23.07
C TRP A 142 5.04 1.20 -23.65
N SER A 143 6.09 1.91 -23.26
CA SER A 143 7.47 1.61 -23.62
C SER A 143 8.37 1.97 -22.45
N GLY A 144 9.42 1.20 -22.21
CA GLY A 144 10.38 1.51 -21.14
C GLY A 144 11.82 1.21 -21.52
N ARG A 145 12.73 1.83 -20.78
CA ARG A 145 14.17 1.62 -20.85
C ARG A 145 14.63 1.05 -19.53
N SER A 146 15.10 -0.19 -19.55
CA SER A 146 15.58 -0.89 -18.36
C SER A 146 16.88 -0.27 -17.82
N GLU A 147 17.66 0.38 -18.68
CA GLU A 147 18.93 1.04 -18.34
C GLU A 147 18.71 2.16 -17.32
N TYR A 148 17.60 2.89 -17.44
CA TYR A 148 17.22 4.01 -16.58
C TYR A 148 16.12 3.66 -15.59
N ASP A 149 15.50 2.49 -15.75
CA ASP A 149 14.31 2.08 -15.02
C ASP A 149 13.17 3.12 -15.15
N LEU A 150 12.97 3.62 -16.36
CA LEU A 150 11.91 4.56 -16.70
C LEU A 150 11.01 3.99 -17.79
N ALA A 151 9.74 4.33 -17.73
CA ALA A 151 8.76 4.00 -18.75
C ALA A 151 7.77 5.13 -18.99
N VAL A 152 7.23 5.15 -20.20
CA VAL A 152 6.14 6.01 -20.64
C VAL A 152 4.94 5.14 -20.93
N ILE A 153 3.77 5.55 -20.43
CA ILE A 153 2.48 4.97 -20.73
C ILE A 153 1.65 6.03 -21.46
N ASN A 154 1.13 5.69 -22.63
CA ASN A 154 0.25 6.56 -23.39
C ASN A 154 -1.21 6.18 -23.16
N LEU A 155 -2.03 7.17 -22.88
CA LEU A 155 -3.48 7.06 -22.71
C LEU A 155 -4.19 7.70 -23.91
N ASP A 156 -5.50 7.46 -24.00
CA ASP A 156 -6.40 8.21 -24.89
C ASP A 156 -7.25 9.13 -24.02
N GLY A 157 -6.68 10.28 -23.65
CA GLY A 157 -7.30 11.26 -22.76
C GLY A 157 -7.33 12.65 -23.36
N ALA A 158 -8.08 13.55 -22.72
CA ALA A 158 -8.12 14.96 -23.04
C ALA A 158 -8.23 15.77 -21.75
N GLU A 159 -7.57 16.93 -21.72
CA GLU A 159 -7.60 17.85 -20.58
C GLU A 159 -7.23 17.18 -19.25
N LEU A 160 -6.24 16.28 -19.30
CA LEU A 160 -5.69 15.65 -18.11
C LEU A 160 -4.75 16.63 -17.38
N PRO A 161 -4.76 16.66 -16.03
CA PRO A 161 -3.86 17.50 -15.25
C PRO A 161 -2.41 17.10 -15.53
N VAL A 162 -1.49 18.08 -15.57
CA VAL A 162 -0.08 17.86 -15.90
C VAL A 162 0.84 18.46 -14.84
N VAL A 163 1.98 17.82 -14.62
CA VAL A 163 3.04 18.38 -13.79
C VAL A 163 3.92 19.35 -14.60
N ALA A 164 4.52 20.32 -13.92
CA ALA A 164 5.64 21.08 -14.47
C ALA A 164 6.94 20.30 -14.28
N LEU A 165 7.81 20.27 -15.30
CA LEU A 165 9.14 19.65 -15.24
C LEU A 165 10.24 20.71 -15.15
N ASP A 166 11.30 20.42 -14.41
CA ASP A 166 12.55 21.19 -14.46
C ASP A 166 13.74 20.29 -14.75
N ALA A 167 13.98 20.06 -16.05
CA ALA A 167 15.11 19.30 -16.53
C ALA A 167 16.41 20.12 -16.64
N ARG A 168 16.37 21.43 -16.39
CA ARG A 168 17.54 22.31 -16.56
C ARG A 168 18.37 22.42 -15.29
N CYS A 169 17.73 22.28 -14.14
CA CYS A 169 18.38 22.41 -12.84
C CYS A 169 18.32 21.09 -12.08
N ALA A 170 19.43 20.35 -12.08
CA ALA A 170 19.58 19.17 -11.25
C ALA A 170 19.56 19.56 -9.76
N PRO A 171 18.80 18.85 -8.91
CA PRO A 171 18.71 19.18 -7.48
C PRO A 171 20.05 18.96 -6.78
N GLN A 172 20.39 19.80 -5.81
CA GLN A 172 21.67 19.75 -5.11
C GLN A 172 21.53 19.11 -3.73
N PRO A 173 22.60 18.47 -3.19
CA PRO A 173 22.68 18.09 -1.78
C PRO A 173 22.21 19.21 -0.83
N GLY A 174 21.28 18.89 0.06
CA GLY A 174 20.66 19.83 0.99
C GLY A 174 19.38 20.50 0.48
N ASP A 175 19.04 20.37 -0.80
CA ASP A 175 17.76 20.86 -1.33
C ASP A 175 16.60 20.13 -0.65
N ARG A 176 15.59 20.89 -0.23
CA ARG A 176 14.34 20.30 0.24
C ARG A 176 13.49 19.89 -0.94
N ILE A 177 12.94 18.69 -0.83
CA ILE A 177 12.10 18.08 -1.85
C ILE A 177 10.82 17.57 -1.23
N ARG A 178 9.81 17.37 -2.08
CA ARG A 178 8.60 16.65 -1.71
C ARG A 178 8.37 15.52 -2.70
N VAL A 179 7.96 14.36 -2.20
CA VAL A 179 7.54 13.23 -3.03
C VAL A 179 6.04 13.07 -2.87
N VAL A 180 5.34 12.95 -3.98
CA VAL A 180 3.91 12.65 -3.99
C VAL A 180 3.74 11.31 -4.66
N GLY A 181 3.11 10.35 -4.00
CA GLY A 181 2.90 9.04 -4.58
C GLY A 181 1.72 8.29 -4.02
N ASN A 182 1.60 7.03 -4.40
CA ASN A 182 0.51 6.14 -4.00
C ASN A 182 1.02 4.92 -3.21
N PRO A 183 1.82 5.11 -2.13
CA PRO A 183 2.38 4.02 -1.36
C PRO A 183 1.27 3.19 -0.71
N LEU A 184 1.45 1.87 -0.69
CA LEU A 184 0.51 0.94 -0.05
C LEU A 184 -0.93 1.08 -0.58
N SER A 185 -1.08 1.59 -1.81
CA SER A 185 -2.37 1.91 -2.46
C SER A 185 -3.17 3.04 -1.77
N LEU A 186 -2.53 3.85 -0.93
CA LEU A 186 -3.11 5.08 -0.40
C LEU A 186 -2.88 6.22 -1.38
N ASN A 187 -3.94 6.92 -1.79
CA ASN A 187 -3.83 7.92 -2.86
C ASN A 187 -3.16 9.23 -2.40
N ASN A 188 -2.23 9.72 -3.23
CA ASN A 188 -1.53 11.00 -3.10
C ASN A 188 -0.91 11.21 -1.71
N ILE A 189 -0.18 10.25 -1.16
CA ILE A 189 0.62 10.50 0.04
C ILE A 189 1.77 11.44 -0.31
N VAL A 190 1.92 12.48 0.51
CA VAL A 190 2.98 13.46 0.40
C VAL A 190 3.99 13.20 1.51
N VAL A 191 5.27 13.17 1.16
CA VAL A 191 6.38 13.18 2.11
C VAL A 191 7.35 14.31 1.78
N GLU A 192 7.94 14.92 2.80
CA GLU A 192 9.03 15.90 2.66
C GLU A 192 10.37 15.23 2.98
N GLY A 193 11.45 15.74 2.38
CA GLY A 193 12.79 15.24 2.63
C GLY A 193 13.86 16.15 2.07
N THR A 194 15.08 15.64 2.03
CA THR A 194 16.22 16.34 1.44
C THR A 194 17.02 15.47 0.50
N VAL A 195 17.59 16.08 -0.53
CA VAL A 195 18.58 15.45 -1.40
C VAL A 195 19.88 15.29 -0.62
N GLN A 196 20.50 14.12 -0.67
CA GLN A 196 21.69 13.81 0.11
C GLN A 196 22.95 13.82 -0.76
N GLU A 197 23.04 12.92 -1.74
CA GLU A 197 24.20 12.79 -2.61
C GLU A 197 23.84 12.11 -3.94
N TYR A 198 24.72 12.28 -4.93
CA TYR A 198 24.64 11.55 -6.20
C TYR A 198 25.48 10.28 -6.15
N LEU A 199 24.91 9.19 -6.68
CA LEU A 199 25.53 7.87 -6.74
C LEU A 199 25.58 7.38 -8.18
N ILE A 200 26.66 6.68 -8.53
CA ILE A 200 26.73 5.89 -9.77
C ILE A 200 26.27 4.47 -9.45
N VAL A 201 25.16 4.04 -10.05
CA VAL A 201 24.66 2.68 -9.87
C VAL A 201 25.36 1.77 -10.87
N ARG A 202 26.11 0.76 -10.39
CA ARG A 202 26.76 -0.23 -11.26
C ARG A 202 25.72 -0.90 -12.18
N GLY A 203 25.95 -0.86 -13.49
CA GLY A 203 25.04 -1.43 -14.49
C GLY A 203 24.00 -0.44 -15.03
N LYS A 204 23.91 0.77 -14.47
CA LYS A 204 23.20 1.92 -15.08
C LYS A 204 24.25 2.93 -15.57
N ALA A 205 24.03 3.54 -16.72
CA ALA A 205 25.00 4.46 -17.33
C ALA A 205 25.12 5.81 -16.59
N GLU A 206 24.15 6.14 -15.73
CA GLU A 206 23.92 7.50 -15.23
C GLU A 206 23.89 7.62 -13.71
N GLN A 207 24.02 8.86 -13.24
CA GLN A 207 23.97 9.21 -11.83
C GLN A 207 22.52 9.27 -11.33
N VAL A 208 22.24 8.61 -10.22
CA VAL A 208 21.00 8.78 -9.45
C VAL A 208 21.27 9.64 -8.24
N PHE A 209 20.24 10.25 -7.66
CA PHE A 209 20.39 10.96 -6.39
C PHE A 209 19.64 10.23 -5.27
N THR A 210 20.16 10.38 -4.07
CA THR A 210 19.57 9.84 -2.85
C THR A 210 18.72 10.89 -2.16
N ILE A 211 17.62 10.45 -1.55
CA ILE A 211 16.72 11.29 -0.77
C ILE A 211 16.55 10.72 0.62
N ASP A 212 16.56 11.61 1.61
CA ASP A 212 16.19 11.30 2.99
C ASP A 212 14.71 11.63 3.17
N ALA A 213 13.86 10.69 2.77
CA ALA A 213 12.41 10.79 2.87
C ALA A 213 11.83 9.38 3.12
N PRO A 214 10.68 9.25 3.80
CA PRO A 214 10.00 7.96 3.98
C PRO A 214 9.51 7.38 2.63
N ILE A 215 10.22 6.38 2.11
CA ILE A 215 9.87 5.68 0.86
C ILE A 215 9.43 4.24 1.16
N TYR A 216 8.18 3.95 0.83
CA TYR A 216 7.54 2.63 0.92
C TYR A 216 7.20 2.02 -0.46
N ALA A 217 6.82 0.74 -0.46
CA ALA A 217 6.29 0.07 -1.64
C ALA A 217 5.10 0.84 -2.24
N GLY A 218 5.11 1.02 -3.57
CA GLY A 218 4.15 1.85 -4.31
C GLY A 218 4.66 3.25 -4.66
N ASN A 219 5.78 3.71 -4.07
CA ASN A 219 6.41 4.96 -4.47
C ASN A 219 7.23 4.87 -5.77
N SER A 220 7.50 3.68 -6.29
CA SER A 220 8.13 3.54 -7.61
C SER A 220 7.34 4.32 -8.67
N GLY A 221 8.02 5.24 -9.36
CA GLY A 221 7.48 6.13 -10.37
C GLY A 221 6.93 7.44 -9.81
N SER A 222 7.07 7.70 -8.50
CA SER A 222 6.61 8.95 -7.89
C SER A 222 7.47 10.13 -8.33
N PRO A 223 6.87 11.28 -8.66
CA PRO A 223 7.62 12.50 -8.90
C PRO A 223 8.27 13.02 -7.62
N VAL A 224 9.50 13.51 -7.76
CA VAL A 224 10.22 14.30 -6.76
C VAL A 224 10.11 15.76 -7.17
N TYR A 225 9.46 16.58 -6.34
CA TYR A 225 9.24 18.01 -6.56
C TYR A 225 10.28 18.86 -5.84
N ASN A 226 10.75 19.91 -6.51
CA ASN A 226 11.49 20.99 -5.88
C ASN A 226 10.52 21.98 -5.17
N ARG A 227 11.08 23.01 -4.52
CA ARG A 227 10.30 24.03 -3.80
C ARG A 227 9.38 24.88 -4.69
N ASN A 228 9.64 24.91 -6.00
CA ASN A 228 8.84 25.66 -6.98
C ASN A 228 7.68 24.81 -7.53
N GLY A 229 7.50 23.58 -7.04
CA GLY A 229 6.46 22.67 -7.52
C GLY A 229 6.77 22.01 -8.86
N GLN A 230 8.04 22.00 -9.28
CA GLN A 230 8.47 21.36 -10.52
C GLN A 230 9.11 20.01 -10.23
N VAL A 231 8.83 19.00 -11.07
CA VAL A 231 9.43 17.68 -10.96
C VAL A 231 10.89 17.75 -11.39
N VAL A 232 11.78 17.28 -10.51
CA VAL A 232 13.24 17.21 -10.70
C VAL A 232 13.78 15.78 -10.68
N GLY A 233 12.94 14.79 -10.34
CA GLY A 233 13.30 13.39 -10.49
C GLY A 233 12.14 12.42 -10.31
N VAL A 234 12.44 11.12 -10.43
CA VAL A 234 11.49 10.02 -10.36
C VAL A 234 12.01 8.98 -9.36
N VAL A 235 11.27 8.73 -8.29
CA VAL A 235 11.62 7.69 -7.30
C VAL A 235 11.61 6.32 -7.97
N PHE A 236 12.63 5.49 -7.76
CA PHE A 236 12.70 4.14 -8.33
C PHE A 236 13.01 3.03 -7.32
N GLY A 237 13.33 3.36 -6.08
CA GLY A 237 13.55 2.36 -5.06
C GLY A 237 14.17 2.90 -3.79
N THR A 238 14.69 1.98 -2.99
CA THR A 238 15.38 2.28 -1.74
C THR A 238 16.69 1.50 -1.65
N MET A 239 17.57 1.96 -0.77
CA MET A 239 18.74 1.20 -0.33
C MET A 239 18.85 1.27 1.19
N HIS A 240 19.50 0.26 1.75
CA HIS A 240 19.79 0.18 3.17
C HIS A 240 21.23 0.63 3.41
N ARG A 241 21.42 1.55 4.35
CA ARG A 241 22.74 2.03 4.78
C ARG A 241 22.84 1.94 6.29
N THR A 242 23.94 1.36 6.77
CA THR A 242 24.26 1.36 8.19
C THR A 242 25.03 2.61 8.55
N GLU A 243 24.47 3.42 9.44
CA GLU A 243 25.10 4.63 9.97
C GLU A 243 25.05 4.60 11.50
N ASN A 244 26.21 4.73 12.16
CA ASN A 244 26.33 4.65 13.61
C ASN A 244 25.71 3.38 14.23
N GLY A 245 25.80 2.24 13.52
CA GLY A 245 25.24 0.96 13.96
C GLY A 245 23.71 0.85 13.83
N LYS A 246 23.04 1.86 13.25
CA LYS A 246 21.62 1.83 12.93
C LYS A 246 21.42 1.68 11.43
N GLU A 247 20.48 0.83 11.06
CA GLU A 247 20.06 0.68 9.67
C GLU A 247 19.12 1.83 9.30
N LYS A 248 19.45 2.53 8.20
CA LYS A 248 18.64 3.61 7.63
C LYS A 248 18.23 3.24 6.22
N VAL A 249 16.95 3.41 5.92
CA VAL A 249 16.42 3.29 4.56
C VAL A 249 16.56 4.65 3.87
N ILE A 250 17.18 4.65 2.69
CA ILE A 250 17.42 5.84 1.86
C ILE A 250 16.66 5.66 0.55
N GLY A 251 15.91 6.68 0.14
CA GLY A 251 15.22 6.67 -1.15
C GLY A 251 16.18 6.96 -2.31
N LEU A 252 15.88 6.41 -3.48
CA LEU A 252 16.65 6.62 -4.70
C LEU A 252 15.76 7.20 -5.80
N ALA A 253 16.28 8.19 -6.52
CA ALA A 253 15.57 8.87 -7.58
C ALA A 253 16.45 9.10 -8.82
N ILE A 254 15.83 8.95 -10.00
CA ILE A 254 16.42 9.22 -11.30
C ILE A 254 16.20 10.71 -11.64
N PRO A 255 17.23 11.45 -12.08
CA PRO A 255 17.07 12.83 -12.53
C PRO A 255 16.01 12.97 -13.63
N ILE A 256 15.20 14.03 -13.57
CA ILE A 256 14.11 14.21 -14.56
C ILE A 256 14.62 14.46 -15.98
N ILE A 257 15.87 14.91 -16.14
CA ILE A 257 16.49 15.10 -17.45
C ILE A 257 16.45 13.82 -18.29
N GLU A 258 16.54 12.65 -17.65
CA GLU A 258 16.56 11.36 -18.35
C GLU A 258 15.20 11.00 -18.96
N VAL A 259 14.11 11.59 -18.48
CA VAL A 259 12.77 11.45 -19.10
C VAL A 259 12.75 12.07 -20.50
N LEU A 260 13.54 13.11 -20.76
CA LEU A 260 13.58 13.74 -22.10
C LEU A 260 14.11 12.79 -23.18
N SER A 261 14.92 11.78 -22.79
CA SER A 261 15.42 10.74 -23.71
C SER A 261 14.37 9.69 -24.11
N LEU A 262 13.21 9.69 -23.43
CA LEU A 262 12.11 8.74 -23.64
C LEU A 262 11.01 9.31 -24.52
N THR A 263 10.88 10.63 -24.57
CA THR A 263 9.79 11.33 -25.26
C THR A 263 10.23 12.01 -26.57
N GLY A 264 11.49 11.80 -26.98
CA GLY A 264 12.08 12.31 -28.21
C GLY A 264 12.05 11.33 -29.38
#